data_AF-A0AAE0I0R9-F1
#
_entry.id   AF-A0AAE0I0R9-F1
#
_cell.length_a   1.000
_cell.length_b   1.000
_cell.length_c   1.000
_cell.angle_alpha   90.00
_cell.angle_beta   90.00
_cell.angle_gamma   90.00
#
_symmetry.space_group_name_H-M   'P 1'
#
loop_
_entity.id
_entity.type
_entity.pdbx_description
1 polymer ?
#
loop_
_entity_poly.entity_id
_entity_poly.type
_entity_poly.pdbx_seq_one_letter_code
_entity_poly.pdbx_strand_id
1 'polypeptide(L)'
;MTLTVLTDDEIRLLLENLTPDDLTNFRDDLRAALHLYSAGTQTSTHQPERTSVHSEATGATTLFMPSASPAGQGVKVVTLSSAKTQDGDDDKDSATTPPVIKPTGAITLFSPQGTPLGILHASTLTAFRTALASLCLVSKRDTIRKITVFGCGEQAYWHVRLTLMLRGSTIRHVNLINRRFSQSCKTILKRFYSIPSSTKTREGWNECTFGVLTPGYGEYERLLREQVQGADIIFCCTPSTLPLFDAGILTEHEARRKGRLIVAIGSYTPEMREVPVELIRQATKVQESKLHFHKHAREGGVIVVDTLDGALKEAGELIEAGVEPKQLVELGELVMLHRIALSEDEEMVQSPEDSASSVISSIDFEKMEIASQSSGSTGATGSNSNSSGSHFSIPSAMSSVFGNKERRSSGGGGSGSRTSSPTRKSLKASIFHRRVNSSSHEDYEKSSLASPTGEESPTTPQVADHELLQQHRLSSETKKKSKKENSDANRLAGWLQKGNVIYKSVGLGLMDLTVGLHVIKYAAERGIGSQIEGF
;
A
#
# COMPACT_ATOMS: atom_id res chain seq x y z
N MET A 1 -19.51 -9.67 30.41
CA MET A 1 -18.36 -9.81 29.47
C MET A 1 -17.14 -9.23 30.16
N THR A 2 -15.97 -9.25 29.52
CA THR A 2 -14.70 -8.90 30.18
C THR A 2 -13.88 -7.99 29.27
N LEU A 3 -13.51 -6.81 29.78
CA LEU A 3 -12.65 -5.86 29.08
C LEU A 3 -11.19 -6.18 29.41
N THR A 4 -10.35 -6.36 28.40
CA THR A 4 -8.89 -6.53 28.57
C THR A 4 -8.17 -5.17 28.56
N VAL A 5 -7.37 -4.88 29.58
CA VAL A 5 -6.51 -3.69 29.64
C VAL A 5 -5.04 -4.12 29.57
N LEU A 6 -4.28 -3.53 28.63
CA LEU A 6 -2.86 -3.83 28.41
C LEU A 6 -2.00 -2.57 28.51
N THR A 7 -1.03 -2.60 29.43
CA THR A 7 0.02 -1.59 29.57
C THR A 7 1.07 -1.69 28.45
N ASP A 8 1.88 -0.64 28.27
CA ASP A 8 2.97 -0.69 27.28
C ASP A 8 4.00 -1.78 27.58
N ASP A 9 4.24 -2.06 28.87
CA ASP A 9 5.21 -3.06 29.32
C ASP A 9 4.73 -4.49 29.02
N GLU A 10 3.45 -4.77 29.22
CA GLU A 10 2.83 -6.05 28.85
C GLU A 10 2.81 -6.25 27.33
N ILE A 11 2.42 -5.22 26.56
CA ILE A 11 2.45 -5.25 25.10
C ILE A 11 3.88 -5.50 24.59
N ARG A 12 4.88 -4.84 25.17
CA ARG A 12 6.29 -5.04 24.82
C ARG A 12 6.79 -6.43 25.18
N LEU A 13 6.43 -6.94 26.35
CA LEU A 13 6.77 -8.30 26.79
C LEU A 13 6.22 -9.35 25.83
N LEU A 14 4.96 -9.21 25.40
CA LEU A 14 4.33 -10.10 24.43
C LEU A 14 5.03 -10.05 23.06
N LEU A 15 5.31 -8.84 22.56
CA LEU A 15 5.80 -8.63 21.19
C LEU A 15 7.31 -8.84 21.03
N GLU A 16 8.13 -8.65 22.07
CA GLU A 16 9.58 -8.92 21.99
C GLU A 16 9.90 -10.43 21.99
N ASN A 17 9.02 -11.24 22.61
CA ASN A 17 9.16 -12.68 22.78
C ASN A 17 8.42 -13.53 21.72
N LEU A 18 7.92 -12.92 20.65
CA LEU A 18 7.31 -13.63 19.52
C LEU A 18 8.24 -14.71 18.94
N THR A 19 7.66 -15.84 18.56
CA THR A 19 8.31 -16.83 17.68
C THR A 19 8.21 -16.38 16.20
N PRO A 20 8.96 -17.01 15.28
CA PRO A 20 8.79 -16.77 13.84
C PRO A 20 7.36 -17.09 13.33
N ASP A 21 6.68 -18.05 13.97
CA ASP A 21 5.33 -18.47 13.61
C ASP A 21 4.30 -17.46 14.11
N ASP A 22 4.42 -16.98 15.37
CA ASP A 22 3.59 -15.88 15.87
C ASP A 22 3.72 -14.64 14.98
N LEU A 23 4.95 -14.24 14.63
CA LEU A 23 5.21 -13.11 13.72
C LEU A 23 4.58 -13.33 12.33
N THR A 24 4.56 -14.57 11.85
CA THR A 24 3.91 -14.92 10.58
C THR A 24 2.40 -14.77 10.67
N ASN A 25 1.77 -15.23 11.76
CA ASN A 25 0.33 -15.09 12.00
C ASN A 25 -0.09 -13.62 12.10
N PHE A 26 0.61 -12.82 12.92
CA PHE A 26 0.41 -11.37 13.02
C PHE A 26 0.51 -10.68 11.65
N ARG A 27 1.55 -11.01 10.86
CA ARG A 27 1.75 -10.46 9.52
C ARG A 27 0.62 -10.84 8.58
N ASP A 28 0.16 -12.10 8.63
CA ASP A 28 -0.82 -12.62 7.70
C ASP A 28 -2.24 -12.11 7.97
N ASP A 29 -2.61 -11.87 9.24
CA ASP A 29 -3.82 -11.14 9.61
C ASP A 29 -3.81 -9.69 9.11
N LEU A 30 -2.72 -8.95 9.36
CA LEU A 30 -2.57 -7.58 8.87
C LEU A 30 -2.59 -7.52 7.34
N ARG A 31 -1.92 -8.48 6.69
CA ARG A 31 -1.88 -8.67 5.24
C ARG A 31 -3.28 -8.91 4.66
N ALA A 32 -4.09 -9.75 5.31
CA ALA A 32 -5.47 -10.00 4.90
C ALA A 32 -6.36 -8.75 5.05
N ALA A 33 -6.26 -8.04 6.17
CA ALA A 33 -7.02 -6.81 6.41
C ALA A 33 -6.68 -5.71 5.40
N LEU A 34 -5.39 -5.46 5.14
CA LEU A 34 -4.93 -4.49 4.13
C LEU A 34 -5.42 -4.86 2.73
N HIS A 35 -5.40 -6.15 2.38
CA HIS A 35 -5.91 -6.62 1.09
C HIS A 35 -7.42 -6.36 0.93
N LEU A 36 -8.23 -6.66 1.95
CA LEU A 36 -9.67 -6.41 1.92
C LEU A 36 -10.02 -4.92 1.77
N TYR A 37 -9.23 -4.06 2.43
CA TYR A 37 -9.31 -2.60 2.28
C TYR A 37 -9.03 -2.14 0.84
N SER A 38 -7.83 -2.43 0.32
CA SER A 38 -7.45 -1.98 -1.04
C SER A 38 -8.26 -2.61 -2.17
N ALA A 39 -8.81 -3.82 -1.98
CA ALA A 39 -9.63 -4.46 -2.99
C ALA A 39 -11.02 -3.80 -3.17
N GLY A 40 -11.43 -2.90 -2.27
CA GLY A 40 -12.76 -2.25 -2.31
C GLY A 40 -13.95 -3.21 -2.16
N THR A 41 -13.68 -4.49 -1.87
CA THR A 41 -14.68 -5.59 -1.84
C THR A 41 -15.65 -5.52 -0.66
N GLN A 42 -15.42 -4.62 0.29
CA GLN A 42 -16.20 -4.48 1.51
C GLN A 42 -16.52 -3.00 1.77
N THR A 43 -17.77 -2.60 1.53
CA THR A 43 -18.31 -1.26 1.85
C THR A 43 -18.32 -0.95 3.35
N SER A 44 -17.95 -1.92 4.18
CA SER A 44 -17.98 -1.93 5.65
C SER A 44 -16.65 -1.60 6.33
N THR A 45 -15.57 -1.37 5.57
CA THR A 45 -14.32 -0.85 6.14
C THR A 45 -14.26 0.66 5.98
N HIS A 46 -14.26 1.38 7.10
CA HIS A 46 -14.24 2.84 7.13
C HIS A 46 -12.99 3.34 7.86
N GLN A 47 -12.32 4.32 7.24
CA GLN A 47 -11.15 5.00 7.77
C GLN A 47 -11.41 6.50 7.73
N PRO A 48 -12.19 7.06 8.67
CA PRO A 48 -12.45 8.50 8.72
C PRO A 48 -11.15 9.28 8.92
N GLU A 49 -11.12 10.52 8.45
CA GLU A 49 -9.97 11.41 8.64
C GLU A 49 -9.68 11.63 10.13
N ARG A 50 -8.39 11.75 10.47
CA ARG A 50 -7.98 12.02 11.84
C ARG A 50 -8.51 13.38 12.29
N THR A 51 -9.10 13.44 13.47
CA THR A 51 -9.50 14.71 14.08
C THR A 51 -8.37 15.23 14.98
N SER A 52 -7.95 16.48 14.79
CA SER A 52 -6.89 17.12 15.59
C SER A 52 -7.46 18.21 16.50
N VAL A 53 -7.12 18.17 17.79
CA VAL A 53 -7.45 19.21 18.77
C VAL A 53 -6.15 19.77 19.34
N HIS A 54 -5.91 21.07 19.16
CA HIS A 54 -4.79 21.78 19.78
C HIS A 54 -5.18 22.30 21.18
N SER A 55 -4.26 22.23 22.13
CA SER A 55 -4.43 22.73 23.50
C SER A 55 -3.42 23.85 23.74
N GLU A 56 -3.89 25.10 23.74
CA GLU A 56 -3.05 26.28 24.02
C GLU A 56 -2.39 26.19 25.41
N ALA A 57 -3.12 25.68 26.41
CA ALA A 57 -2.64 25.53 27.78
C ALA A 57 -1.45 24.56 27.95
N THR A 58 -1.25 23.63 27.01
CA THR A 58 -0.16 22.63 27.05
C THR A 58 0.79 22.72 25.86
N GLY A 59 0.45 23.50 24.82
CA GLY A 59 1.12 23.47 23.52
C GLY A 59 0.99 22.14 22.76
N ALA A 60 0.18 21.20 23.26
CA ALA A 60 0.04 19.86 22.71
C ALA A 60 -1.04 19.79 21.63
N THR A 61 -0.93 18.79 20.76
CA THR A 61 -1.99 18.39 19.84
C THR A 61 -2.41 16.96 20.19
N THR A 62 -3.72 16.75 20.34
CA THR A 62 -4.33 15.42 20.49
C THR A 62 -4.96 15.02 19.17
N LEU A 63 -4.63 13.82 18.69
CA LEU A 63 -5.13 13.22 17.47
C LEU A 63 -6.07 12.06 17.81
N PHE A 64 -7.27 12.10 17.26
CA PHE A 64 -8.26 11.03 17.31
C PHE A 64 -8.31 10.34 15.95
N MET A 65 -7.99 9.05 15.92
CA MET A 65 -7.90 8.23 14.71
C MET A 65 -8.90 7.06 14.84
N PRO A 66 -10.16 7.25 14.41
CA PRO A 66 -11.15 6.18 14.38
C PRO A 66 -10.92 5.22 13.21
N SER A 67 -11.40 3.98 13.35
CA SER A 67 -11.38 2.94 12.34
C SER A 67 -12.54 1.97 12.56
N ALA A 68 -13.17 1.52 11.49
CA ALA A 68 -14.15 0.43 11.54
C ALA A 68 -13.90 -0.58 10.42
N SER A 69 -14.19 -1.84 10.69
CA SER A 69 -14.15 -2.95 9.73
C SER A 69 -15.16 -4.04 10.16
N PRO A 70 -15.39 -5.10 9.35
CA PRO A 70 -16.18 -6.25 9.78
C PRO A 70 -15.73 -6.92 11.09
N ALA A 71 -14.47 -6.73 11.51
CA ALA A 71 -13.93 -7.27 12.76
C ALA A 71 -14.30 -6.44 14.01
N GLY A 72 -14.81 -5.22 13.84
CA GLY A 72 -15.15 -4.32 14.95
C GLY A 72 -14.79 -2.86 14.69
N GLN A 73 -14.76 -2.06 15.76
CA GLN A 73 -14.34 -0.66 15.72
C GLN A 73 -13.13 -0.43 16.63
N GLY A 74 -12.31 0.55 16.27
CA GLY A 74 -11.16 0.99 17.07
C GLY A 74 -11.01 2.49 17.03
N VAL A 75 -10.61 3.10 18.15
CA VAL A 75 -10.23 4.51 18.20
C VAL A 75 -8.88 4.63 18.88
N LYS A 76 -7.90 5.16 18.16
CA LYS A 76 -6.61 5.56 18.75
C LYS A 76 -6.65 7.04 19.12
N VAL A 77 -6.30 7.35 20.36
CA VAL A 77 -6.11 8.72 20.85
C VAL A 77 -4.63 8.88 21.20
N VAL A 78 -3.94 9.84 20.60
CA VAL A 78 -2.52 10.14 20.88
C VAL A 78 -2.31 11.64 21.05
N THR A 79 -1.62 12.03 22.11
CA THR A 79 -1.22 13.41 22.40
C THR A 79 0.30 13.57 22.24
N LEU A 80 0.73 14.66 21.61
CA LEU A 80 2.13 15.00 21.38
C LEU A 80 2.32 16.52 21.30
N SER A 81 3.49 17.02 21.69
CA SER A 81 3.90 18.40 21.38
C SER A 81 4.23 18.56 19.89
N SER A 82 4.00 19.76 19.34
CA SER A 82 4.28 20.07 17.93
C SER A 82 5.76 19.87 17.57
N ALA A 83 6.04 19.46 16.33
CA ALA A 83 7.41 19.19 15.86
C ALA A 83 8.38 20.38 16.06
N LYS A 84 7.86 21.62 16.01
CA LYS A 84 8.64 22.85 16.25
C LYS A 84 9.29 22.92 17.64
N THR A 85 8.79 22.21 18.64
CA THR A 85 9.41 22.14 19.98
C THR A 85 10.29 20.91 20.19
N GLN A 86 10.29 19.92 19.27
CA GLN A 86 11.19 18.75 19.34
C GLN A 86 12.59 19.01 18.76
N ASP A 87 12.79 20.15 18.09
CA ASP A 87 14.10 20.62 17.61
C ASP A 87 14.82 21.53 18.61
N GLY A 88 14.18 21.85 19.75
CA GLY A 88 14.81 22.56 20.86
C GLY A 88 15.73 21.65 21.68
N ASP A 89 16.81 22.23 22.23
CA ASP A 89 17.66 21.56 23.21
C ASP A 89 16.85 21.02 24.41
N ASP A 90 17.12 19.78 24.81
CA ASP A 90 16.81 19.22 26.15
C ASP A 90 17.63 19.92 27.28
N ASP A 91 18.17 21.12 27.03
CA ASP A 91 19.19 21.82 27.85
C ASP A 91 18.95 23.35 27.88
N LYS A 92 17.69 23.75 28.13
CA LYS A 92 17.35 25.14 28.44
C LYS A 92 16.47 25.24 29.68
N ASP A 93 17.07 25.71 30.77
CA ASP A 93 16.42 26.28 31.95
C ASP A 93 15.63 27.56 31.59
N SER A 94 14.54 27.41 30.83
CA SER A 94 13.59 28.48 30.55
C SER A 94 12.25 28.09 31.17
N ALA A 95 11.94 28.70 32.32
CA ALA A 95 10.74 28.46 33.13
C ALA A 95 9.40 28.85 32.46
N THR A 96 9.43 29.19 31.17
CA THR A 96 8.30 29.64 30.34
C THR A 96 8.00 28.74 29.14
N THR A 97 8.76 27.67 28.91
CA THR A 97 8.47 26.68 27.84
C THR A 97 7.65 25.51 28.41
N PRO A 98 6.47 25.17 27.85
CA PRO A 98 5.72 23.99 28.29
C PRO A 98 6.51 22.70 27.99
N PRO A 99 6.41 21.67 28.85
CA PRO A 99 7.20 20.45 28.72
C PRO A 99 6.88 19.69 27.41
N VAL A 100 7.92 19.18 26.76
CA VAL A 100 7.77 18.42 25.50
C VAL A 100 7.13 17.06 25.77
N ILE A 101 5.87 16.92 25.36
CA ILE A 101 5.10 15.68 25.45
C ILE A 101 5.52 14.77 24.29
N LYS A 102 6.24 13.69 24.64
CA LYS A 102 6.49 12.56 23.74
C LYS A 102 5.15 11.91 23.37
N PRO A 103 4.97 11.43 22.13
CA PRO A 103 3.74 10.79 21.70
C PRO A 103 3.29 9.68 22.67
N THR A 104 2.13 9.88 23.29
CA THR A 104 1.55 8.98 24.30
C THR A 104 0.04 8.89 24.12
N GLY A 105 -0.58 7.80 24.55
CA GLY A 105 -2.01 7.59 24.37
C GLY A 105 -2.45 6.13 24.42
N ALA A 106 -3.68 5.88 23.99
CA ALA A 106 -4.34 4.57 24.05
C ALA A 106 -5.11 4.24 22.79
N ILE A 107 -5.38 2.96 22.59
CA ILE A 107 -6.22 2.37 21.55
C ILE A 107 -7.36 1.63 22.25
N THR A 108 -8.59 2.09 22.05
CA THR A 108 -9.79 1.39 22.55
C THR A 108 -10.42 0.60 21.41
N LEU A 109 -10.73 -0.67 21.66
CA LEU A 109 -11.25 -1.62 20.68
C LEU A 109 -12.62 -2.15 21.10
N PHE A 110 -13.49 -2.33 20.11
CA PHE A 110 -14.87 -2.77 20.26
C PHE A 110 -15.19 -3.88 19.25
N SER A 111 -16.06 -4.81 19.65
CA SER A 111 -16.66 -5.83 18.77
C SER A 111 -17.56 -5.19 17.70
N PRO A 112 -17.96 -5.90 16.64
CA PRO A 112 -18.90 -5.38 15.64
C PRO A 112 -20.21 -4.87 16.25
N GLN A 113 -20.66 -5.46 17.36
CA GLN A 113 -21.86 -5.10 18.13
C GLN A 113 -21.67 -3.88 19.05
N GLY A 114 -20.48 -3.27 19.09
CA GLY A 114 -20.16 -2.13 19.94
C GLY A 114 -19.79 -2.49 21.38
N THR A 115 -19.76 -3.78 21.77
CA THR A 115 -19.24 -4.19 23.08
C THR A 115 -17.75 -3.89 23.18
N PRO A 116 -17.28 -3.20 24.24
CA PRO A 116 -15.86 -2.97 24.51
C PRO A 116 -15.08 -4.30 24.65
N LEU A 117 -13.94 -4.41 23.97
CA LEU A 117 -13.07 -5.58 24.03
C LEU A 117 -11.76 -5.30 24.77
N GLY A 118 -11.18 -4.11 24.58
CA GLY A 118 -10.01 -3.74 25.36
C GLY A 118 -9.50 -2.31 25.18
N ILE A 119 -8.60 -1.93 26.08
CA ILE A 119 -7.85 -0.67 26.07
C ILE A 119 -6.36 -1.00 26.12
N LEU A 120 -5.63 -0.62 25.08
CA LEU A 120 -4.21 -0.92 24.90
C LEU A 120 -3.39 0.37 24.88
N HIS A 121 -2.22 0.39 25.52
CA HIS A 121 -1.31 1.52 25.37
C HIS A 121 -0.79 1.66 23.93
N ALA A 122 -0.79 2.89 23.40
CA ALA A 122 -0.60 3.12 21.97
C ALA A 122 0.85 3.07 21.49
N SER A 123 1.85 3.29 22.36
CA SER A 123 3.25 3.51 21.96
C SER A 123 3.89 2.29 21.28
N THR A 124 4.13 1.21 22.04
CA THR A 124 4.76 0.00 21.51
C THR A 124 3.91 -0.61 20.38
N LEU A 125 2.58 -0.65 20.54
CA LEU A 125 1.67 -1.22 19.55
C LEU A 125 1.72 -0.47 18.21
N THR A 126 1.69 0.88 18.21
CA THR A 126 1.78 1.69 16.99
C THR A 126 3.10 1.43 16.25
N ALA A 127 4.22 1.35 16.97
CA ALA A 127 5.52 1.08 16.35
C ALA A 127 5.60 -0.33 15.76
N PHE A 128 5.14 -1.35 16.50
CA PHE A 128 5.08 -2.73 16.03
C PHE A 128 4.19 -2.88 14.78
N ARG A 129 2.94 -2.37 14.79
CA ARG A 129 2.04 -2.51 13.63
C ARG A 129 2.56 -1.81 12.37
N THR A 130 3.36 -0.76 12.53
CA THR A 130 3.94 -0.01 11.40
C THR A 130 5.12 -0.78 10.81
N ALA A 131 5.99 -1.31 11.68
CA ALA A 131 7.05 -2.24 11.29
C ALA A 131 6.48 -3.47 10.58
N LEU A 132 5.40 -4.05 11.09
CA LEU A 132 4.71 -5.21 10.54
C LEU A 132 4.12 -4.94 9.14
N ALA A 133 3.57 -3.75 8.90
CA ALA A 133 3.15 -3.34 7.55
C ALA A 133 4.35 -3.27 6.59
N SER A 134 5.45 -2.63 6.99
CA SER A 134 6.67 -2.58 6.17
C SER A 134 7.25 -3.98 5.89
N LEU A 135 7.06 -4.92 6.82
CA LEU A 135 7.56 -6.29 6.74
C LEU A 135 6.97 -7.05 5.53
N CYS A 136 5.77 -6.69 5.09
CA CYS A 136 5.17 -7.19 3.85
C CYS A 136 6.08 -6.94 2.63
N LEU A 137 6.77 -5.79 2.57
CA LEU A 137 7.73 -5.45 1.50
C LEU A 137 9.13 -6.03 1.77
N VAL A 138 9.58 -6.03 3.03
CA VAL A 138 10.84 -6.68 3.43
C VAL A 138 10.85 -8.16 3.05
N SER A 139 9.71 -8.85 3.19
CA SER A 139 9.55 -10.26 2.82
C SER A 139 9.82 -10.53 1.34
N LYS A 140 9.59 -9.54 0.46
CA LYS A 140 9.76 -9.67 -0.99
C LYS A 140 11.18 -9.40 -1.49
N ARG A 141 12.09 -8.88 -0.64
CA ARG A 141 13.49 -8.61 -1.03
C ARG A 141 14.30 -9.90 -1.21
N ASP A 142 15.08 -10.02 -2.27
CA ASP A 142 15.94 -11.21 -2.47
C ASP A 142 17.07 -11.28 -1.44
N THR A 143 17.76 -10.17 -1.21
CA THR A 143 18.90 -10.10 -0.30
C THR A 143 18.87 -8.84 0.55
N ILE A 144 19.13 -8.97 1.85
CA ILE A 144 19.29 -7.86 2.80
C ILE A 144 20.53 -8.17 3.64
N ARG A 145 21.57 -7.34 3.51
CA ARG A 145 22.84 -7.46 4.25
C ARG A 145 23.13 -6.22 5.10
N LYS A 146 22.80 -5.03 4.61
CA LYS A 146 22.99 -3.75 5.30
C LYS A 146 21.65 -3.03 5.48
N ILE A 147 21.32 -2.68 6.71
CA ILE A 147 20.18 -1.82 7.07
C ILE A 147 20.75 -0.48 7.52
N THR A 148 20.17 0.62 7.05
CA THR A 148 20.47 1.96 7.55
C THR A 148 19.18 2.57 8.10
N VAL A 149 19.25 3.20 9.28
CA VAL A 149 18.08 3.67 10.02
C VAL A 149 18.33 5.10 10.47
N PHE A 150 17.43 6.01 10.14
CA PHE A 150 17.44 7.35 10.70
C PHE A 150 16.53 7.39 11.93
N GLY A 151 17.07 7.85 13.06
CA GLY A 151 16.38 7.92 14.34
C GLY A 151 16.66 6.73 15.27
N CYS A 152 16.46 6.95 16.58
CA CYS A 152 16.69 5.97 17.65
C CYS A 152 15.43 5.71 18.53
N GLY A 153 14.22 5.93 18.01
CA GLY A 153 12.96 5.75 18.74
C GLY A 153 12.34 4.35 18.60
N GLU A 154 11.14 4.13 19.15
CA GLU A 154 10.41 2.84 19.05
C GLU A 154 10.22 2.39 17.60
N GLN A 155 9.90 3.32 16.67
CA GLN A 155 9.80 2.99 15.25
C GLN A 155 11.10 2.39 14.70
N ALA A 156 12.27 2.96 15.04
CA ALA A 156 13.57 2.42 14.65
C ALA A 156 13.84 1.04 15.27
N TYR A 157 13.49 0.84 16.55
CA TYR A 157 13.63 -0.46 17.20
C TYR A 157 12.80 -1.54 16.50
N TRP A 158 11.50 -1.32 16.33
CA TRP A 158 10.60 -2.35 15.81
C TRP A 158 10.87 -2.69 14.34
N HIS A 159 11.16 -1.71 13.49
CA HIS A 159 11.52 -1.97 12.09
C HIS A 159 12.79 -2.84 11.99
N VAL A 160 13.81 -2.58 12.82
CA VAL A 160 15.01 -3.42 12.87
C VAL A 160 14.72 -4.79 13.49
N ARG A 161 14.00 -4.85 14.63
CA ARG A 161 13.67 -6.09 15.35
C ARG A 161 12.95 -7.08 14.45
N LEU A 162 11.86 -6.67 13.78
CA LEU A 162 11.09 -7.56 12.91
C LEU A 162 11.85 -7.96 11.64
N THR A 163 12.67 -7.05 11.10
CA THR A 163 13.54 -7.37 9.95
C THR A 163 14.62 -8.39 10.32
N LEU A 164 15.20 -8.31 11.53
CA LEU A 164 16.13 -9.31 12.05
C LEU A 164 15.44 -10.65 12.36
N MET A 165 14.21 -10.65 12.87
CA MET A 165 13.43 -11.89 13.06
C MET A 165 13.18 -12.61 11.73
N LEU A 166 12.79 -11.87 10.69
CA LEU A 166 12.42 -12.46 9.40
C LEU A 166 13.65 -12.83 8.54
N ARG A 167 14.74 -12.06 8.62
CA ARG A 167 15.87 -12.10 7.66
C ARG A 167 17.26 -12.06 8.30
N GLY A 168 17.36 -12.30 9.60
CA GLY A 168 18.60 -12.19 10.37
C GLY A 168 19.78 -12.97 9.78
N SER A 169 19.53 -14.17 9.26
CA SER A 169 20.53 -15.03 8.61
C SER A 169 21.34 -14.36 7.48
N THR A 170 20.76 -13.38 6.76
CA THR A 170 21.47 -12.64 5.70
C THR A 170 22.00 -11.28 6.16
N ILE A 171 21.48 -10.71 7.25
CA ILE A 171 21.84 -9.37 7.72
C ILE A 171 23.22 -9.41 8.41
N ARG A 172 24.05 -8.39 8.19
CA ARG A 172 25.39 -8.29 8.78
C ARG A 172 25.67 -6.95 9.44
N HIS A 173 25.04 -5.86 8.99
CA HIS A 173 25.21 -4.55 9.61
C HIS A 173 23.89 -3.78 9.73
N VAL A 174 23.66 -3.18 10.89
CA VAL A 174 22.63 -2.17 11.15
C VAL A 174 23.32 -0.85 11.49
N ASN A 175 23.15 0.17 10.66
CA ASN A 175 23.65 1.52 10.91
C ASN A 175 22.52 2.38 11.46
N LEU A 176 22.68 2.91 12.68
CA LEU A 176 21.77 3.89 13.26
C LEU A 176 22.35 5.29 13.05
N ILE A 177 21.62 6.19 12.40
CA ILE A 177 22.01 7.57 12.13
C ILE A 177 21.09 8.49 12.96
N ASN A 178 21.66 9.33 13.81
CA ASN A 178 20.88 10.24 14.65
C ASN A 178 21.60 11.57 14.85
N ARG A 179 20.82 12.65 15.07
CA ARG A 179 21.35 14.02 15.20
C ARG A 179 22.34 14.19 16.37
N ARG A 180 22.19 13.42 17.44
CA ARG A 180 23.07 13.38 18.62
C ARG A 180 23.11 11.95 19.18
N PHE A 181 24.15 11.59 19.95
CA PHE A 181 24.19 10.32 20.67
C PHE A 181 23.31 10.38 21.93
N SER A 182 21.99 10.22 21.75
CA SER A 182 20.98 10.44 22.78
C SER A 182 20.77 9.23 23.70
N GLN A 183 20.04 9.44 24.80
CA GLN A 183 19.61 8.33 25.66
C GLN A 183 18.79 7.29 24.90
N SER A 184 17.98 7.68 23.91
CA SER A 184 17.24 6.75 23.06
C SER A 184 18.18 5.84 22.25
N CYS A 185 19.30 6.37 21.73
CA CYS A 185 20.32 5.56 21.05
C CYS A 185 21.03 4.58 22.01
N LYS A 186 21.20 4.93 23.29
CA LYS A 186 21.68 3.97 24.31
C LYS A 186 20.63 2.89 24.60
N THR A 187 19.35 3.26 24.70
CA THR A 187 18.24 2.34 24.99
C THR A 187 18.02 1.32 23.86
N ILE A 188 17.97 1.75 22.60
CA ILE A 188 17.79 0.85 21.45
C ILE A 188 18.94 -0.17 21.34
N LEU A 189 20.20 0.28 21.50
CA LEU A 189 21.36 -0.61 21.53
C LEU A 189 21.28 -1.59 22.71
N LYS A 190 20.96 -1.09 23.92
CA LYS A 190 20.82 -1.95 25.11
C LYS A 190 19.76 -3.03 24.87
N ARG A 191 18.60 -2.72 24.28
CA ARG A 191 17.57 -3.72 23.93
C ARG A 191 18.14 -4.81 23.01
N PHE A 192 18.82 -4.45 21.91
CA PHE A 192 19.42 -5.45 21.01
C PHE A 192 20.53 -6.29 21.66
N TYR A 193 21.40 -5.67 22.47
CA TYR A 193 22.44 -6.41 23.18
C TYR A 193 21.88 -7.34 24.25
N SER A 194 20.81 -6.94 24.96
CA SER A 194 20.12 -7.77 25.97
C SER A 194 19.36 -8.97 25.41
N ILE A 195 19.03 -9.04 24.11
CA ILE A 195 18.37 -10.23 23.53
C ILE A 195 19.28 -11.47 23.72
N PRO A 196 18.77 -12.60 24.24
CA PRO A 196 19.57 -13.79 24.49
C PRO A 196 20.27 -14.34 23.24
N SER A 197 21.49 -14.88 23.41
CA SER A 197 22.26 -15.48 22.31
C SER A 197 21.55 -16.67 21.66
N SER A 198 20.73 -17.41 22.39
CA SER A 198 19.87 -18.47 21.83
C SER A 198 18.85 -17.91 20.83
N THR A 199 18.16 -16.81 21.18
CA THR A 199 17.24 -16.08 20.30
C THR A 199 17.95 -15.53 19.06
N LYS A 200 19.11 -14.90 19.24
CA LYS A 200 19.96 -14.40 18.13
C LYS A 200 20.43 -15.52 17.19
N THR A 201 20.72 -16.71 17.73
CA THR A 201 21.12 -17.89 16.95
C THR A 201 19.93 -18.42 16.14
N ARG A 202 18.76 -18.60 16.80
CA ARG A 202 17.51 -19.06 16.18
C ARG A 202 17.08 -18.17 15.01
N GLU A 203 17.23 -16.86 15.17
CA GLU A 203 16.86 -15.85 14.17
C GLU A 203 18.02 -15.54 13.18
N GLY A 204 19.19 -16.18 13.36
CA GLY A 204 20.31 -16.15 12.43
C GLY A 204 21.20 -14.90 12.45
N TRP A 205 21.02 -13.96 13.39
CA TRP A 205 21.71 -12.66 13.39
C TRP A 205 22.83 -12.51 14.44
N ASN A 206 23.36 -13.60 15.00
CA ASN A 206 24.53 -13.58 15.91
C ASN A 206 25.71 -12.71 15.40
N GLU A 207 25.96 -12.74 14.08
CA GLU A 207 27.06 -12.03 13.42
C GLU A 207 26.74 -10.57 13.08
N CYS A 208 25.50 -10.10 13.33
CA CYS A 208 25.08 -8.76 12.94
C CYS A 208 25.65 -7.69 13.89
N THR A 209 26.41 -6.75 13.34
CA THR A 209 26.97 -5.63 14.10
C THR A 209 26.10 -4.38 14.03
N PHE A 210 26.11 -3.58 15.09
CA PHE A 210 25.40 -2.30 15.16
C PHE A 210 26.40 -1.14 15.19
N GLY A 211 26.24 -0.17 14.29
CA GLY A 211 26.99 1.08 14.28
C GLY A 211 26.09 2.27 14.61
N VAL A 212 26.65 3.33 15.20
CA VAL A 212 25.95 4.61 15.37
C VAL A 212 26.76 5.73 14.72
N LEU A 213 26.11 6.50 13.86
CA LEU A 213 26.68 7.68 13.20
C LEU A 213 25.93 8.94 13.66
N THR A 214 26.68 10.00 13.94
CA THR A 214 26.12 11.31 14.32
C THR A 214 26.95 12.43 13.70
N PRO A 215 26.37 13.62 13.42
CA PRO A 215 27.08 14.76 12.83
C PRO A 215 28.33 15.24 13.58
N GLY A 216 28.48 14.91 14.88
CA GLY A 216 29.68 15.22 15.65
C GLY A 216 30.92 14.38 15.30
N TYR A 217 30.80 13.41 14.40
CA TYR A 217 31.94 12.60 13.93
C TYR A 217 32.63 13.25 12.73
N GLY A 218 33.96 13.36 12.75
CA GLY A 218 34.72 14.13 11.76
C GLY A 218 34.56 13.69 10.30
N GLU A 219 34.26 12.41 10.04
CA GLU A 219 33.98 11.90 8.69
C GLU A 219 32.47 11.71 8.41
N TYR A 220 31.59 12.43 9.12
CA TYR A 220 30.13 12.22 9.04
C TYR A 220 29.60 12.15 7.61
N GLU A 221 29.90 13.14 6.76
CA GLU A 221 29.40 13.20 5.38
C GLU A 221 29.87 12.01 4.53
N ARG A 222 31.13 11.56 4.72
CA ARG A 222 31.70 10.42 4.01
C ARG A 222 30.98 9.13 4.42
N LEU A 223 30.80 8.92 5.72
CA LEU A 223 30.13 7.74 6.27
C LEU A 223 28.62 7.74 6.02
N LEU A 224 27.95 8.89 6.04
CA LEU A 224 26.55 9.05 5.69
C LEU A 224 26.32 8.58 4.25
N ARG A 225 27.09 9.12 3.29
CA ARG A 225 27.05 8.70 1.89
C ARG A 225 27.32 7.21 1.74
N GLU A 226 28.35 6.68 2.40
CA GLU A 226 28.71 5.26 2.37
C GLU A 226 27.60 4.34 2.93
N GLN A 227 26.99 4.69 4.07
CA GLN A 227 25.95 3.91 4.73
C GLN A 227 24.61 3.97 3.98
N VAL A 228 24.26 5.12 3.41
CA VAL A 228 23.04 5.30 2.59
C VAL A 228 23.19 4.61 1.24
N GLN A 229 24.31 4.76 0.54
CA GLN A 229 24.58 4.01 -0.70
C GLN A 229 24.73 2.51 -0.44
N GLY A 230 25.34 2.11 0.67
CA GLY A 230 25.57 0.72 1.05
C GLY A 230 24.30 -0.03 1.48
N ALA A 231 23.26 0.65 1.94
CA ALA A 231 22.01 0.06 2.42
C ALA A 231 21.31 -0.83 1.37
N ASP A 232 20.70 -1.92 1.82
CA ASP A 232 19.66 -2.67 1.09
C ASP A 232 18.26 -2.18 1.48
N ILE A 233 18.10 -1.79 2.75
CA ILE A 233 16.90 -1.16 3.31
C ILE A 233 17.30 0.12 4.06
N ILE A 234 16.55 1.20 3.84
CA ILE A 234 16.65 2.46 4.59
C ILE A 234 15.32 2.65 5.34
N PHE A 235 15.37 2.71 6.68
CA PHE A 235 14.23 3.07 7.52
C PHE A 235 14.36 4.54 7.95
N CYS A 236 13.37 5.37 7.65
CA CYS A 236 13.30 6.75 8.11
C CYS A 236 12.24 6.84 9.22
N CYS A 237 12.70 7.04 10.45
CA CYS A 237 11.90 6.95 11.68
C CYS A 237 11.98 8.24 12.51
N THR A 238 11.93 9.40 11.85
CA THR A 238 12.14 10.73 12.43
C THR A 238 11.04 11.73 12.05
N PRO A 239 10.55 12.57 12.98
CA PRO A 239 9.59 13.64 12.67
C PRO A 239 10.30 14.85 12.01
N SER A 240 11.08 14.59 10.96
CA SER A 240 11.91 15.60 10.31
C SER A 240 11.08 16.52 9.41
N THR A 241 11.50 17.79 9.32
CA THR A 241 10.96 18.80 8.40
C THR A 241 11.85 19.03 7.18
N LEU A 242 13.03 18.40 7.15
CA LEU A 242 14.01 18.49 6.07
C LEU A 242 14.47 17.07 5.66
N PRO A 243 14.81 16.82 4.38
CA PRO A 243 15.32 15.54 3.93
C PRO A 243 16.54 15.08 4.73
N LEU A 244 16.58 13.78 5.07
CA LEU A 244 17.57 13.20 6.00
C LEU A 244 18.97 13.02 5.40
N PHE A 245 19.08 13.12 4.08
CA PHE A 245 20.31 12.97 3.31
C PHE A 245 20.14 13.69 1.97
N ASP A 246 21.24 14.09 1.33
CA ASP A 246 21.21 14.75 0.02
C ASP A 246 20.71 13.80 -1.10
N ALA A 247 19.92 14.34 -2.04
CA ALA A 247 19.38 13.58 -3.17
C ALA A 247 20.47 12.94 -4.06
N GLY A 248 21.61 13.63 -4.25
CA GLY A 248 22.73 13.15 -5.07
C GLY A 248 23.22 11.77 -4.63
N ILE A 249 23.25 11.53 -3.32
CA ILE A 249 23.71 10.26 -2.70
C ILE A 249 23.01 9.03 -3.31
N LEU A 250 21.73 9.12 -3.69
CA LEU A 250 20.98 7.99 -4.29
C LEU A 250 20.56 8.19 -5.76
N THR A 251 20.64 9.40 -6.29
CA THR A 251 20.28 9.71 -7.69
C THR A 251 21.46 9.62 -8.67
N GLU A 252 22.70 9.66 -8.16
CA GLU A 252 23.94 9.39 -8.92
C GLU A 252 23.92 8.01 -9.62
N HIS A 253 24.49 7.93 -10.82
CA HIS A 253 24.42 6.73 -11.68
C HIS A 253 24.91 5.46 -10.99
N GLU A 254 26.03 5.52 -10.25
CA GLU A 254 26.56 4.35 -9.52
C GLU A 254 25.64 3.91 -8.38
N ALA A 255 25.10 4.86 -7.61
CA ALA A 255 24.17 4.57 -6.53
C ALA A 255 22.87 3.93 -7.04
N ARG A 256 22.38 4.34 -8.22
CA ARG A 256 21.19 3.79 -8.89
C ARG A 256 21.36 2.36 -9.41
N ARG A 257 22.58 1.82 -9.50
CA ARG A 257 22.78 0.40 -9.90
C ARG A 257 22.27 -0.58 -8.86
N LYS A 258 22.16 -0.16 -7.59
CA LYS A 258 21.58 -0.93 -6.50
C LYS A 258 20.15 -0.46 -6.25
N GLY A 259 19.19 -1.39 -6.32
CA GLY A 259 17.82 -1.13 -5.88
C GLY A 259 17.69 -1.27 -4.36
N ARG A 260 17.00 -0.33 -3.71
CA ARG A 260 16.79 -0.27 -2.25
C ARG A 260 15.31 -0.21 -1.90
N LEU A 261 14.95 -0.75 -0.74
CA LEU A 261 13.66 -0.45 -0.11
C LEU A 261 13.87 0.74 0.85
N ILE A 262 13.17 1.83 0.64
CA ILE A 262 13.17 3.01 1.51
C ILE A 262 11.80 3.05 2.19
N VAL A 263 11.78 3.15 3.51
CA VAL A 263 10.58 3.01 4.34
C VAL A 263 10.46 4.29 5.16
N ALA A 264 9.61 5.22 4.72
CA ALA A 264 9.48 6.57 5.28
C ALA A 264 8.23 6.68 6.16
N ILE A 265 8.44 6.79 7.47
CA ILE A 265 7.42 6.60 8.51
C ILE A 265 7.25 7.84 9.38
N GLY A 266 8.34 8.58 9.61
CA GLY A 266 8.39 9.67 10.56
C GLY A 266 7.80 10.98 10.06
N SER A 267 7.76 11.22 8.74
CA SER A 267 7.05 12.35 8.13
C SER A 267 5.56 12.04 7.89
N TYR A 268 4.66 12.58 8.71
CA TYR A 268 3.20 12.33 8.66
C TYR A 268 2.35 13.62 8.65
N THR A 269 2.94 14.78 8.34
CA THR A 269 2.20 16.02 8.09
C THR A 269 2.69 16.71 6.80
N PRO A 270 1.88 17.60 6.19
CA PRO A 270 2.25 18.29 4.94
C PRO A 270 3.56 19.10 5.01
N GLU A 271 4.03 19.45 6.20
CA GLU A 271 5.26 20.19 6.47
C GLU A 271 6.47 19.28 6.74
N MET A 272 6.26 17.98 6.99
CA MET A 272 7.33 17.04 7.30
C MET A 272 7.98 16.43 6.06
N ARG A 273 9.30 16.22 6.10
CA ARG A 273 10.12 15.62 5.04
C ARG A 273 11.15 14.70 5.66
N GLU A 274 11.24 13.48 5.16
CA GLU A 274 12.31 12.54 5.45
C GLU A 274 13.10 12.18 4.19
N VAL A 275 12.42 12.04 3.05
CA VAL A 275 13.01 11.62 1.78
C VAL A 275 13.12 12.81 0.81
N PRO A 276 14.24 12.98 0.08
CA PRO A 276 14.37 14.02 -0.93
C PRO A 276 13.32 13.91 -2.04
N VAL A 277 12.74 15.05 -2.40
CA VAL A 277 11.68 15.19 -3.41
C VAL A 277 12.17 14.74 -4.79
N GLU A 278 13.45 14.94 -5.11
CA GLU A 278 14.11 14.49 -6.33
C GLU A 278 14.10 12.96 -6.47
N LEU A 279 14.23 12.25 -5.35
CA LEU A 279 14.23 10.78 -5.33
C LEU A 279 12.82 10.23 -5.58
N ILE A 280 11.80 10.92 -5.05
CA ILE A 280 10.38 10.64 -5.30
C ILE A 280 10.05 10.90 -6.77
N ARG A 281 10.41 12.07 -7.31
CA ARG A 281 10.27 12.40 -8.75
C ARG A 281 11.06 11.44 -9.65
N GLN A 282 12.19 10.91 -9.21
CA GLN A 282 12.92 9.86 -9.94
C GLN A 282 12.18 8.52 -9.93
N ALA A 283 11.54 8.15 -8.80
CA ALA A 283 10.77 6.92 -8.70
C ALA A 283 9.51 6.95 -9.61
N THR A 284 8.87 8.12 -9.77
CA THR A 284 7.68 8.30 -10.62
C THR A 284 7.98 8.49 -12.12
N LYS A 285 9.26 8.58 -12.55
CA LYS A 285 9.61 8.65 -13.97
C LYS A 285 9.20 7.37 -14.70
N VAL A 286 8.21 7.50 -15.60
CA VAL A 286 7.82 6.44 -16.54
C VAL A 286 8.99 6.15 -17.48
N GLN A 287 9.45 4.90 -17.51
CA GLN A 287 10.48 4.47 -18.47
C GLN A 287 9.92 4.55 -19.90
N GLU A 288 10.40 5.50 -20.70
CA GLU A 288 10.30 5.39 -22.15
C GLU A 288 11.01 4.11 -22.59
N SER A 289 10.29 3.22 -23.28
CA SER A 289 10.82 1.94 -23.75
C SER A 289 11.76 2.13 -24.96
N LYS A 290 12.91 2.77 -24.77
CA LYS A 290 14.01 2.81 -25.74
C LYS A 290 14.83 1.53 -25.58
N LEU A 291 14.80 0.69 -26.62
CA LEU A 291 15.50 -0.59 -26.70
C LEU A 291 17.02 -0.38 -26.80
N HIS A 292 17.67 -0.14 -25.65
CA HIS A 292 19.13 -0.12 -25.55
C HIS A 292 19.60 -1.26 -24.64
N PHE A 293 20.22 -2.28 -25.26
CA PHE A 293 20.78 -3.47 -24.63
C PHE A 293 22.12 -3.19 -23.92
N HIS A 294 22.18 -2.11 -23.15
CA HIS A 294 23.31 -1.78 -22.30
C HIS A 294 22.91 -1.87 -20.82
N LYS A 295 23.88 -2.23 -19.98
CA LYS A 295 23.74 -2.50 -18.54
C LYS A 295 23.59 -1.20 -17.72
N HIS A 296 22.69 -0.32 -18.15
CA HIS A 296 22.44 0.97 -17.52
C HIS A 296 21.77 0.82 -16.15
N ALA A 297 22.07 1.74 -15.23
CA ALA A 297 21.33 1.86 -13.98
C ALA A 297 19.86 2.19 -14.29
N ARG A 298 18.93 1.33 -13.86
CA ARG A 298 17.48 1.51 -14.11
C ARG A 298 17.01 2.82 -13.47
N GLU A 299 16.32 3.65 -14.25
CA GLU A 299 15.54 4.79 -13.75
C GLU A 299 14.09 4.37 -13.49
N GLY A 300 13.37 5.15 -12.69
CA GLY A 300 12.07 4.75 -12.14
C GLY A 300 12.19 3.95 -10.84
N GLY A 301 11.03 3.59 -10.30
CA GLY A 301 10.86 2.78 -9.09
C GLY A 301 9.37 2.45 -8.91
N VAL A 302 9.01 2.05 -7.69
CA VAL A 302 7.60 1.94 -7.27
C VAL A 302 7.43 2.71 -5.98
N ILE A 303 6.39 3.53 -5.89
CA ILE A 303 5.97 4.15 -4.62
C ILE A 303 4.78 3.36 -4.08
N VAL A 304 4.94 2.86 -2.87
CA VAL A 304 3.93 2.07 -2.15
C VAL A 304 3.43 2.90 -0.98
N VAL A 305 2.12 2.88 -0.72
CA VAL A 305 1.50 3.60 0.40
C VAL A 305 0.67 2.67 1.27
N ASP A 306 0.43 3.05 2.53
CA ASP A 306 -0.58 2.39 3.36
C ASP A 306 -2.02 2.76 2.96
N THR A 307 -2.23 3.97 2.46
CA THR A 307 -3.51 4.46 1.91
C THR A 307 -3.24 5.57 0.89
N LEU A 308 -3.92 5.53 -0.27
CA LEU A 308 -3.80 6.58 -1.31
C LEU A 308 -4.20 7.95 -0.77
N ASP A 309 -5.41 8.06 -0.25
CA ASP A 309 -5.99 9.32 0.20
C ASP A 309 -5.21 9.92 1.37
N GLY A 310 -4.79 9.08 2.33
CA GLY A 310 -3.98 9.53 3.45
C GLY A 310 -2.61 10.04 2.98
N ALA A 311 -1.91 9.27 2.14
CA ALA A 311 -0.58 9.65 1.67
C ALA A 311 -0.61 10.95 0.84
N LEU A 312 -1.62 11.15 0.00
CA LEU A 312 -1.77 12.37 -0.82
C LEU A 312 -2.23 13.61 -0.03
N LYS A 313 -2.76 13.44 1.18
CA LYS A 313 -3.16 14.55 2.08
C LYS A 313 -2.12 14.85 3.15
N GLU A 314 -1.40 13.85 3.64
CA GLU A 314 -0.55 13.97 4.83
C GLU A 314 0.96 13.80 4.55
N ALA A 315 1.37 13.05 3.52
CA ALA A 315 2.80 12.86 3.23
C ALA A 315 3.36 14.01 2.39
N GLY A 316 3.77 15.10 3.06
CA GLY A 316 4.20 16.33 2.39
C GLY A 316 5.32 16.16 1.35
N GLU A 317 6.21 15.18 1.51
CA GLU A 317 7.23 14.82 0.52
C GLU A 317 6.65 14.28 -0.81
N LEU A 318 5.51 13.60 -0.79
CA LEU A 318 4.77 13.20 -2.00
C LEU A 318 3.99 14.39 -2.60
N ILE A 319 3.41 15.24 -1.74
CA ILE A 319 2.66 16.43 -2.15
C ILE A 319 3.56 17.41 -2.91
N GLU A 320 4.75 17.72 -2.37
CA GLU A 320 5.73 18.61 -2.98
C GLU A 320 6.37 18.02 -4.25
N ALA A 321 6.50 16.69 -4.30
CA ALA A 321 6.91 15.99 -5.52
C ALA A 321 5.86 16.09 -6.65
N GLY A 322 4.60 16.42 -6.33
CA GLY A 322 3.49 16.46 -7.28
C GLY A 322 3.03 15.06 -7.71
N VAL A 323 3.05 14.09 -6.79
CA VAL A 323 2.70 12.69 -7.09
C VAL A 323 1.19 12.56 -7.29
N GLU A 324 0.81 11.90 -8.38
CA GLU A 324 -0.59 11.61 -8.71
C GLU A 324 -1.01 10.20 -8.23
N PRO A 325 -2.30 9.93 -7.94
CA PRO A 325 -2.77 8.62 -7.49
C PRO A 325 -2.30 7.43 -8.36
N LYS A 326 -2.27 7.62 -9.69
CA LYS A 326 -1.84 6.60 -10.68
C LYS A 326 -0.34 6.23 -10.63
N GLN A 327 0.44 6.92 -9.81
CA GLN A 327 1.88 6.69 -9.60
C GLN A 327 2.17 5.98 -8.26
N LEU A 328 1.12 5.72 -7.47
CA LEU A 328 1.16 5.03 -6.19
C LEU A 328 0.56 3.62 -6.36
N VAL A 329 0.95 2.71 -5.46
CA VAL A 329 0.30 1.41 -5.28
C VAL A 329 -0.02 1.24 -3.79
N GLU A 330 -1.23 0.83 -3.44
CA GLU A 330 -1.51 0.50 -2.05
C GLU A 330 -0.83 -0.81 -1.64
N LEU A 331 -0.34 -0.85 -0.40
CA LEU A 331 0.28 -2.03 0.17
C LEU A 331 -0.65 -3.25 0.11
N GLY A 332 -1.96 -3.05 0.26
CA GLY A 332 -2.99 -4.10 0.17
C GLY A 332 -3.17 -4.70 -1.23
N GLU A 333 -2.89 -3.97 -2.31
CA GLU A 333 -2.89 -4.54 -3.67
C GLU A 333 -1.71 -5.52 -3.85
N LEU A 334 -0.53 -5.16 -3.36
CA LEU A 334 0.70 -5.96 -3.51
C LEU A 334 0.62 -7.33 -2.85
N VAL A 335 -0.23 -7.46 -1.84
CA VAL A 335 -0.52 -8.72 -1.14
C VAL A 335 -1.03 -9.81 -2.10
N MET A 336 -1.76 -9.44 -3.15
CA MET A 336 -2.36 -10.40 -4.10
C MET A 336 -1.33 -11.16 -4.94
N LEU A 337 -0.14 -10.60 -5.18
CA LEU A 337 0.88 -11.18 -6.06
C LEU A 337 1.38 -12.57 -5.63
N HIS A 338 1.10 -12.99 -4.39
CA HIS A 338 1.41 -14.35 -3.93
C HIS A 338 0.30 -15.37 -4.17
N ARG A 339 -0.98 -14.94 -4.27
CA ARG A 339 -2.11 -15.85 -4.48
C ARG A 339 -2.20 -16.28 -5.94
N ILE A 340 -1.98 -15.37 -6.89
CA ILE A 340 -2.05 -15.64 -8.33
C ILE A 340 -0.99 -16.67 -8.76
N ALA A 341 0.25 -16.53 -8.27
CA ALA A 341 1.32 -17.48 -8.58
C ALA A 341 1.02 -18.91 -8.09
N LEU A 342 0.45 -19.05 -6.89
CA LEU A 342 0.11 -20.36 -6.33
C LEU A 342 -1.10 -20.99 -7.03
N SER A 343 -2.10 -20.20 -7.46
CA SER A 343 -3.22 -20.72 -8.25
C SER A 343 -2.82 -21.09 -9.67
N GLU A 344 -1.87 -20.38 -10.30
CA GLU A 344 -1.35 -20.75 -11.62
C GLU A 344 -0.53 -22.06 -11.56
N ASP A 345 0.22 -22.30 -10.47
CA ASP A 345 0.91 -23.58 -10.24
C ASP A 345 -0.06 -24.75 -9.98
N GLU A 346 -1.19 -24.54 -9.29
CA GLU A 346 -2.23 -25.56 -9.10
C GLU A 346 -3.02 -25.85 -10.40
N GLU A 347 -3.35 -24.83 -11.20
CA GLU A 347 -4.04 -25.01 -12.49
C GLU A 347 -3.15 -25.67 -13.57
N MET A 348 -1.83 -25.52 -13.53
CA MET A 348 -0.93 -26.24 -14.45
C MET A 348 -0.75 -27.74 -14.13
N VAL A 349 -1.17 -28.20 -12.96
CA VAL A 349 -0.99 -29.61 -12.53
C VAL A 349 -2.25 -30.47 -12.76
N GLN A 350 -3.40 -29.86 -13.07
CA GLN A 350 -4.65 -30.59 -13.31
C GLN A 350 -4.97 -30.78 -14.80
N SER A 351 -4.30 -31.74 -15.44
CA SER A 351 -4.84 -32.39 -16.65
C SER A 351 -5.93 -33.40 -16.28
N PRO A 352 -7.02 -33.53 -17.07
CA PRO A 352 -8.24 -34.16 -16.60
C PRO A 352 -8.29 -35.69 -16.84
N GLU A 353 -7.62 -36.49 -16.01
CA GLU A 353 -7.91 -37.93 -15.90
C GLU A 353 -7.99 -38.38 -14.42
N ASP A 354 -9.02 -39.19 -14.15
CA ASP A 354 -9.40 -39.91 -12.93
C ASP A 354 -9.68 -39.16 -11.60
N SER A 355 -10.92 -39.36 -11.14
CA SER A 355 -11.45 -38.87 -9.86
C SER A 355 -11.39 -39.94 -8.77
N ALA A 356 -10.73 -39.69 -7.64
CA ALA A 356 -11.18 -40.14 -6.31
C ALA A 356 -10.37 -39.52 -5.15
N SER A 357 -11.10 -39.00 -4.16
CA SER A 357 -10.68 -38.74 -2.77
C SER A 357 -9.42 -37.90 -2.50
N SER A 358 -9.65 -36.64 -2.11
CA SER A 358 -8.97 -36.10 -0.91
C SER A 358 -9.96 -35.24 -0.12
N VAL A 359 -10.08 -35.54 1.17
CA VAL A 359 -11.04 -34.90 2.08
C VAL A 359 -10.43 -33.61 2.61
N ILE A 360 -11.10 -32.48 2.43
CA ILE A 360 -10.81 -31.26 3.21
C ILE A 360 -11.95 -31.11 4.22
N SER A 361 -11.60 -31.21 5.50
CA SER A 361 -12.52 -31.09 6.62
C SER A 361 -13.08 -29.66 6.72
N SER A 362 -14.41 -29.55 6.71
CA SER A 362 -15.13 -28.33 7.05
C SER A 362 -14.79 -27.86 8.47
N ILE A 363 -14.62 -26.55 8.64
CA ILE A 363 -14.69 -25.92 9.96
C ILE A 363 -16.18 -25.67 10.23
N ASP A 364 -16.85 -26.67 10.80
CA ASP A 364 -18.23 -26.54 11.24
C ASP A 364 -18.32 -25.76 12.55
N PHE A 365 -19.08 -24.66 12.52
CA PHE A 365 -19.43 -23.89 13.71
C PHE A 365 -20.72 -24.49 14.29
N GLU A 366 -20.61 -25.55 15.10
CA GLU A 366 -21.78 -26.13 15.75
C GLU A 366 -22.44 -25.14 16.72
N LYS A 367 -23.74 -25.01 16.56
CA LYS A 367 -24.62 -24.06 17.23
C LYS A 367 -25.31 -24.77 18.38
N MET A 368 -25.04 -24.31 19.61
CA MET A 368 -25.71 -24.84 20.80
C MET A 368 -27.18 -24.38 20.83
N GLU A 369 -28.12 -25.32 20.79
CA GLU A 369 -29.55 -25.03 20.96
C GLU A 369 -29.93 -24.93 22.44
N ILE A 370 -30.71 -23.91 22.79
CA ILE A 370 -31.61 -23.94 23.95
C ILE A 370 -33.01 -23.55 23.45
N ALA A 371 -33.97 -24.42 23.72
CA ALA A 371 -35.35 -24.26 23.26
C ALA A 371 -36.18 -23.39 24.20
N SER A 372 -37.01 -22.50 23.64
CA SER A 372 -38.27 -22.07 24.25
C SER A 372 -39.26 -21.61 23.18
N GLN A 373 -40.53 -21.99 23.35
CA GLN A 373 -41.59 -21.91 22.35
C GLN A 373 -42.34 -20.56 22.39
N SER A 374 -42.80 -20.03 21.25
CA SER A 374 -44.16 -19.46 21.09
C SER A 374 -44.51 -19.04 19.65
N SER A 375 -45.40 -19.82 19.03
CA SER A 375 -46.51 -19.43 18.11
C SER A 375 -46.56 -18.05 17.41
N GLY A 376 -46.82 -18.04 16.09
CA GLY A 376 -47.44 -16.88 15.42
C GLY A 376 -47.41 -16.84 13.88
N SER A 377 -48.51 -17.25 13.23
CA SER A 377 -48.96 -16.95 11.84
C SER A 377 -48.75 -15.48 11.39
N THR A 378 -48.66 -15.07 10.12
CA THR A 378 -48.80 -15.67 8.75
C THR A 378 -48.41 -14.60 7.73
N GLY A 379 -48.00 -14.95 6.50
CA GLY A 379 -47.97 -13.98 5.40
C GLY A 379 -47.07 -14.37 4.22
N ALA A 380 -47.63 -15.07 3.23
CA ALA A 380 -46.92 -15.40 1.99
C ALA A 380 -47.40 -14.52 0.83
N THR A 381 -46.46 -13.83 0.16
CA THR A 381 -46.57 -13.43 -1.24
C THR A 381 -45.19 -13.58 -1.88
N GLY A 382 -45.10 -14.39 -2.93
CA GLY A 382 -43.86 -14.59 -3.68
C GLY A 382 -43.79 -13.67 -4.90
N SER A 383 -42.60 -13.20 -5.23
CA SER A 383 -42.29 -12.61 -6.53
C SER A 383 -40.90 -13.07 -6.98
N ASN A 384 -40.87 -13.88 -8.05
CA ASN A 384 -39.64 -14.20 -8.76
C ASN A 384 -39.15 -12.95 -9.50
N SER A 385 -37.89 -12.57 -9.31
CA SER A 385 -37.17 -11.68 -10.22
C SER A 385 -35.72 -12.12 -10.38
N ASN A 386 -35.43 -12.74 -11.53
CA ASN A 386 -34.06 -12.84 -12.03
C ASN A 386 -33.50 -11.43 -12.24
N SER A 387 -32.37 -11.10 -11.62
CA SER A 387 -31.52 -9.98 -12.04
C SER A 387 -30.08 -10.43 -12.17
N SER A 388 -29.65 -10.54 -13.43
CA SER A 388 -28.29 -10.73 -13.91
C SER A 388 -27.24 -9.95 -13.10
N GLY A 389 -26.23 -10.65 -12.59
CA GLY A 389 -25.07 -10.04 -11.95
C GLY A 389 -24.22 -9.24 -12.95
N SER A 390 -24.05 -7.95 -12.70
CA SER A 390 -23.16 -7.07 -13.46
C SER A 390 -21.72 -7.18 -12.94
N HIS A 391 -20.85 -7.83 -13.71
CA HIS A 391 -19.40 -7.82 -13.45
C HIS A 391 -18.82 -6.41 -13.67
N PHE A 392 -18.77 -5.60 -12.62
CA PHE A 392 -17.99 -4.36 -12.60
C PHE A 392 -16.49 -4.68 -12.43
N SER A 393 -15.75 -4.73 -13.54
CA SER A 393 -14.30 -4.84 -13.50
C SER A 393 -13.64 -3.48 -13.26
N ILE A 394 -13.21 -3.21 -12.02
CA ILE A 394 -12.39 -2.04 -11.69
C ILE A 394 -10.98 -2.24 -12.31
N PRO A 395 -10.38 -1.25 -12.98
CA PRO A 395 -9.00 -1.36 -13.47
C PRO A 395 -8.01 -1.40 -12.28
N SER A 396 -7.16 -2.43 -12.19
CA SER A 396 -6.11 -2.48 -11.16
C SER A 396 -5.10 -1.35 -11.35
N ALA A 397 -4.76 -0.66 -10.25
CA ALA A 397 -3.81 0.45 -10.27
C ALA A 397 -2.40 0.02 -10.75
N MET A 398 -2.05 -1.26 -10.56
CA MET A 398 -0.83 -1.88 -11.13
C MET A 398 -0.69 -1.60 -12.64
N SER A 399 -1.79 -1.60 -13.41
CA SER A 399 -1.75 -1.36 -14.86
C SER A 399 -1.55 0.11 -15.25
N SER A 400 -1.77 1.04 -14.31
CA SER A 400 -1.64 2.50 -14.52
C SER A 400 -0.23 3.02 -14.27
N VAL A 401 0.45 2.47 -13.24
CA VAL A 401 1.85 2.78 -12.88
C VAL A 401 2.82 2.46 -14.04
N PHE A 402 2.55 1.41 -14.80
CA PHE A 402 3.45 0.93 -15.87
C PHE A 402 3.14 1.48 -17.28
N GLY A 403 2.10 2.30 -17.41
CA GLY A 403 1.79 3.11 -18.60
C GLY A 403 0.96 2.40 -19.68
N ASN A 404 -0.08 3.08 -20.17
CA ASN A 404 -0.91 2.59 -21.28
C ASN A 404 -0.38 3.08 -22.64
N LYS A 405 -0.01 2.16 -23.54
CA LYS A 405 0.35 2.50 -24.94
C LYS A 405 -0.90 2.55 -25.83
N GLU A 406 -1.64 3.65 -25.76
CA GLU A 406 -2.62 3.95 -26.81
C GLU A 406 -1.94 4.57 -28.02
N ARG A 407 -1.88 3.80 -29.11
CA ARG A 407 -1.57 4.34 -30.44
C ARG A 407 -2.76 5.19 -30.89
N ARG A 408 -2.64 6.52 -30.82
CA ARG A 408 -3.58 7.43 -31.48
C ARG A 408 -3.51 7.24 -33.00
N SER A 409 -4.47 6.49 -33.56
CA SER A 409 -4.75 6.50 -34.99
C SER A 409 -5.58 7.74 -35.33
N SER A 410 -5.05 8.61 -36.19
CA SER A 410 -5.77 9.77 -36.72
C SER A 410 -6.87 9.33 -37.71
N GLY A 411 -8.14 9.58 -37.37
CA GLY A 411 -9.29 9.50 -38.27
C GLY A 411 -10.25 10.63 -37.91
N GLY A 412 -10.64 11.46 -38.88
CA GLY A 412 -11.37 12.71 -38.65
C GLY A 412 -12.83 12.69 -39.10
N GLY A 413 -13.60 13.63 -38.55
CA GLY A 413 -15.02 13.90 -38.88
C GLY A 413 -15.90 13.94 -37.61
N GLY A 414 -16.75 14.95 -37.36
CA GLY A 414 -16.89 16.25 -38.04
C GLY A 414 -18.30 16.86 -37.98
N SER A 415 -18.61 17.63 -36.93
CA SER A 415 -19.69 18.66 -36.81
C SER A 415 -19.66 19.16 -35.35
N GLY A 416 -19.65 20.44 -34.99
CA GLY A 416 -20.62 21.54 -35.23
C GLY A 416 -21.21 21.89 -33.84
N SER A 417 -21.14 23.09 -33.27
CA SER A 417 -21.43 24.43 -33.83
C SER A 417 -20.62 25.58 -33.19
N ARG A 418 -20.86 26.81 -33.69
CA ARG A 418 -20.26 28.11 -33.28
C ARG A 418 -20.78 28.55 -31.90
N THR A 419 -20.11 29.39 -31.09
CA THR A 419 -19.49 30.72 -31.33
C THR A 419 -18.28 30.96 -30.38
N SER A 420 -17.48 32.05 -30.36
CA SER A 420 -17.34 33.32 -31.14
C SER A 420 -15.93 33.91 -30.95
N SER A 421 -15.54 34.91 -31.76
CA SER A 421 -14.25 35.64 -31.70
C SER A 421 -14.39 36.99 -30.93
N PRO A 422 -13.31 37.73 -30.56
CA PRO A 422 -12.33 38.37 -31.48
C PRO A 422 -10.86 38.39 -30.97
N THR A 423 -9.83 39.01 -31.59
CA THR A 423 -9.34 39.12 -33.00
C THR A 423 -7.84 39.48 -32.95
N ARG A 424 -7.00 39.06 -33.93
CA ARG A 424 -5.97 39.93 -34.59
C ARG A 424 -5.21 39.27 -35.78
N LYS A 425 -5.51 39.79 -36.98
CA LYS A 425 -4.67 40.09 -38.16
C LYS A 425 -3.31 39.38 -38.41
N SER A 426 -3.15 38.76 -39.60
CA SER A 426 -2.10 39.02 -40.64
C SER A 426 -2.25 38.01 -41.80
N LEU A 427 -2.86 38.35 -42.95
CA LEU A 427 -2.30 38.85 -44.24
C LEU A 427 -1.69 37.81 -45.22
N LYS A 428 -2.30 37.75 -46.44
CA LYS A 428 -1.71 37.43 -47.77
C LYS A 428 -1.21 35.97 -48.01
N ALA A 429 -1.21 35.40 -49.22
CA ALA A 429 -1.86 35.74 -50.51
C ALA A 429 -1.85 34.53 -51.49
N SER A 430 -3.00 34.28 -52.14
CA SER A 430 -3.22 34.12 -53.60
C SER A 430 -2.61 32.97 -54.47
N ILE A 431 -3.41 32.60 -55.51
CA ILE A 431 -3.08 32.14 -56.90
C ILE A 431 -3.63 30.74 -57.33
N PHE A 432 -4.57 30.78 -58.31
CA PHE A 432 -4.89 29.92 -59.50
C PHE A 432 -4.45 28.42 -59.59
N HIS A 433 -5.07 27.48 -60.33
CA HIS A 433 -5.96 27.42 -61.54
C HIS A 433 -6.88 26.15 -61.44
N ARG A 434 -8.15 26.07 -61.90
CA ARG A 434 -8.79 26.08 -63.25
C ARG A 434 -8.82 24.74 -64.05
N ARG A 435 -9.95 23.99 -63.98
CA ARG A 435 -10.73 23.28 -65.05
C ARG A 435 -11.85 22.43 -64.35
N VAL A 436 -13.15 22.42 -64.69
CA VAL A 436 -13.92 22.29 -65.96
C VAL A 436 -13.81 20.84 -66.51
N ASN A 437 -14.88 20.03 -66.72
CA ASN A 437 -16.29 20.33 -67.08
C ASN A 437 -17.32 19.20 -66.74
N SER A 438 -18.64 19.51 -66.80
CA SER A 438 -19.84 18.67 -67.19
C SER A 438 -20.10 17.28 -66.55
N SER A 439 -21.32 16.74 -66.33
CA SER A 439 -22.75 17.06 -66.60
C SER A 439 -23.63 16.05 -65.79
N SER A 440 -24.70 16.37 -65.03
CA SER A 440 -26.12 16.64 -65.41
C SER A 440 -26.75 15.57 -66.33
N HIS A 441 -27.97 14.99 -66.17
CA HIS A 441 -29.24 15.23 -65.43
C HIS A 441 -29.89 13.84 -65.04
N GLU A 442 -30.78 13.66 -64.04
CA GLU A 442 -32.28 13.71 -64.05
C GLU A 442 -32.97 12.93 -65.22
N ASP A 443 -34.13 12.25 -65.13
CA ASP A 443 -35.09 12.01 -64.03
C ASP A 443 -36.12 10.87 -64.33
N TYR A 444 -36.80 10.38 -63.27
CA TYR A 444 -38.18 9.82 -63.11
C TYR A 444 -38.99 8.98 -64.17
N GLU A 445 -39.66 7.94 -63.60
CA GLU A 445 -41.08 7.46 -63.76
C GLU A 445 -41.57 6.25 -64.62
N LYS A 446 -41.97 5.18 -63.88
CA LYS A 446 -43.19 4.31 -63.90
C LYS A 446 -43.75 3.51 -65.11
N SER A 447 -44.30 2.34 -64.71
CA SER A 447 -45.37 1.49 -65.34
C SER A 447 -44.92 0.56 -66.49
N SER A 448 -45.51 -0.64 -66.73
CA SER A 448 -46.36 -1.55 -65.92
C SER A 448 -46.52 -2.94 -66.61
N LEU A 449 -47.14 -3.90 -65.91
CA LEU A 449 -47.74 -5.18 -66.37
C LEU A 449 -46.88 -6.47 -66.61
N ALA A 450 -47.54 -7.59 -66.23
CA ALA A 450 -47.46 -8.98 -66.71
C ALA A 450 -46.36 -9.95 -66.18
N SER A 451 -46.79 -10.83 -65.27
CA SER A 451 -46.25 -12.19 -64.99
C SER A 451 -46.66 -13.19 -66.13
N PRO A 452 -46.22 -14.48 -66.19
CA PRO A 452 -45.93 -15.38 -65.05
C PRO A 452 -44.79 -16.43 -65.20
N THR A 453 -44.68 -17.27 -64.15
CA THR A 453 -44.01 -18.59 -64.03
C THR A 453 -42.47 -18.64 -63.99
N GLY A 454 -41.96 -19.44 -63.04
CA GLY A 454 -40.53 -19.71 -62.82
C GLY A 454 -40.20 -19.81 -61.32
N GLU A 455 -40.40 -20.98 -60.72
CA GLU A 455 -39.92 -21.26 -59.35
C GLU A 455 -38.41 -21.50 -59.36
N GLU A 456 -37.66 -20.79 -58.53
CA GLU A 456 -36.41 -21.29 -57.95
C GLU A 456 -36.03 -20.49 -56.69
N SER A 457 -35.51 -21.17 -55.67
CA SER A 457 -35.37 -20.66 -54.30
C SER A 457 -33.96 -20.12 -53.99
N PRO A 458 -33.82 -18.93 -53.37
CA PRO A 458 -32.52 -18.44 -52.90
C PRO A 458 -32.25 -18.85 -51.44
N THR A 459 -31.16 -19.59 -51.22
CA THR A 459 -30.61 -19.83 -49.87
C THR A 459 -29.88 -18.59 -49.34
N THR A 460 -30.23 -18.12 -48.15
CA THR A 460 -29.51 -17.04 -47.44
C THR A 460 -28.65 -17.61 -46.32
N PRO A 461 -27.37 -17.20 -46.22
CA PRO A 461 -26.69 -17.11 -44.93
C PRO A 461 -25.87 -15.81 -44.79
N GLN A 462 -26.30 -14.87 -43.94
CA GLN A 462 -25.50 -13.67 -43.58
C GLN A 462 -25.63 -13.24 -42.10
N VAL A 463 -26.07 -14.13 -41.20
CA VAL A 463 -26.21 -13.81 -39.76
C VAL A 463 -25.17 -14.52 -38.89
N ALA A 464 -24.78 -15.76 -39.23
CA ALA A 464 -23.89 -16.58 -38.39
C ALA A 464 -22.42 -16.08 -38.29
N ASP A 465 -21.86 -15.53 -39.38
CA ASP A 465 -20.44 -15.11 -39.40
C ASP A 465 -20.16 -13.90 -38.50
N HIS A 466 -21.17 -13.05 -38.27
CA HIS A 466 -20.99 -11.81 -37.52
C HIS A 466 -20.88 -12.06 -36.00
N GLU A 467 -21.57 -13.08 -35.48
CA GLU A 467 -21.46 -13.48 -34.07
C GLU A 467 -20.13 -14.19 -33.78
N LEU A 468 -19.68 -15.08 -34.66
CA LEU A 468 -18.39 -15.78 -34.54
C LEU A 468 -17.20 -14.81 -34.56
N LEU A 469 -17.23 -13.80 -35.45
CA LEU A 469 -16.20 -12.74 -35.48
C LEU A 469 -16.21 -11.87 -34.21
N GLN A 470 -17.38 -11.62 -33.62
CA GLN A 470 -17.50 -10.85 -32.38
C GLN A 470 -16.96 -11.63 -31.17
N GLN A 471 -17.27 -12.94 -31.07
CA GLN A 471 -16.71 -13.83 -30.04
C GLN A 471 -15.19 -14.00 -30.17
N HIS A 472 -14.66 -14.11 -31.40
CA HIS A 472 -13.21 -14.13 -31.64
C HIS A 472 -12.54 -12.80 -31.26
N ARG A 473 -13.16 -11.65 -31.52
CA ARG A 473 -12.61 -10.35 -31.13
C ARG A 473 -12.57 -10.21 -29.60
N LEU A 474 -13.68 -10.49 -28.92
CA LEU A 474 -13.78 -10.44 -27.45
C LEU A 474 -12.77 -11.37 -26.76
N SER A 475 -12.67 -12.64 -27.19
CA SER A 475 -11.69 -13.57 -26.64
C SER A 475 -10.23 -13.14 -26.91
N SER A 476 -9.95 -12.49 -28.05
CA SER A 476 -8.63 -11.92 -28.34
C SER A 476 -8.29 -10.70 -27.46
N GLU A 477 -9.28 -9.91 -27.07
CA GLU A 477 -9.11 -8.76 -26.17
C GLU A 477 -8.91 -9.20 -24.73
N THR A 478 -9.68 -10.18 -24.25
CA THR A 478 -9.47 -10.81 -22.93
C THR A 478 -8.11 -11.48 -22.82
N LYS A 479 -7.64 -12.18 -23.86
CA LYS A 479 -6.28 -12.76 -23.93
C LYS A 479 -5.16 -11.69 -23.98
N LYS A 480 -5.42 -10.52 -24.59
CA LYS A 480 -4.46 -9.40 -24.56
C LYS A 480 -4.42 -8.71 -23.20
N LYS A 481 -5.58 -8.55 -22.53
CA LYS A 481 -5.71 -7.93 -21.21
C LYS A 481 -4.98 -8.74 -20.14
N SER A 482 -5.31 -10.04 -20.01
CA SER A 482 -4.63 -10.97 -19.10
C SER A 482 -3.12 -11.04 -19.32
N LYS A 483 -2.66 -11.13 -20.58
CA LYS A 483 -1.22 -11.12 -20.90
C LYS A 483 -0.52 -9.81 -20.53
N LYS A 484 -1.21 -8.66 -20.59
CA LYS A 484 -0.69 -7.37 -20.12
C LYS A 484 -0.61 -7.34 -18.59
N GLU A 485 -1.67 -7.75 -17.91
CA GLU A 485 -1.76 -7.79 -16.45
C GLU A 485 -0.65 -8.67 -15.85
N ASN A 486 -0.42 -9.87 -16.40
CA ASN A 486 0.68 -10.75 -15.97
C ASN A 486 2.07 -10.14 -16.26
N SER A 487 2.25 -9.42 -17.38
CA SER A 487 3.50 -8.67 -17.67
C SER A 487 3.76 -7.56 -16.64
N ASP A 488 2.75 -6.79 -16.27
CA ASP A 488 2.89 -5.68 -15.31
C ASP A 488 3.07 -6.20 -13.87
N ALA A 489 2.41 -7.29 -13.49
CA ALA A 489 2.64 -8.02 -12.23
C ALA A 489 4.10 -8.52 -12.12
N ASN A 490 4.65 -9.11 -13.17
CA ASN A 490 6.05 -9.55 -13.22
C ASN A 490 7.05 -8.39 -13.11
N ARG A 491 6.75 -7.24 -13.73
CA ARG A 491 7.58 -6.02 -13.60
C ARG A 491 7.55 -5.51 -12.15
N LEU A 492 6.39 -5.52 -11.52
CA LEU A 492 6.20 -5.12 -10.12
C LEU A 492 6.96 -6.04 -9.16
N ALA A 493 6.83 -7.36 -9.31
CA ALA A 493 7.59 -8.35 -8.55
C ALA A 493 9.10 -8.12 -8.66
N GLY A 494 9.61 -7.85 -9.86
CA GLY A 494 11.02 -7.51 -10.08
C GLY A 494 11.48 -6.22 -9.41
N TRP A 495 10.62 -5.19 -9.34
CA TRP A 495 10.89 -3.97 -8.56
C TRP A 495 10.90 -4.25 -7.05
N LEU A 496 9.92 -5.00 -6.54
CA LEU A 496 9.84 -5.40 -5.14
C LEU A 496 11.09 -6.20 -4.70
N GLN A 497 11.53 -7.17 -5.51
CA GLN A 497 12.68 -8.04 -5.22
C GLN A 497 14.04 -7.33 -5.27
N LYS A 498 14.32 -6.60 -6.36
CA LYS A 498 15.67 -6.11 -6.71
C LYS A 498 15.74 -4.62 -7.00
N GLY A 499 14.62 -3.97 -7.26
CA GLY A 499 14.54 -2.57 -7.67
C GLY A 499 14.49 -1.58 -6.51
N ASN A 500 14.30 -0.31 -6.86
CA ASN A 500 13.99 0.77 -5.92
C ASN A 500 12.50 0.81 -5.60
N VAL A 501 12.18 0.79 -4.31
CA VAL A 501 10.83 0.89 -3.77
C VAL A 501 10.84 1.93 -2.66
N ILE A 502 9.93 2.90 -2.71
CA ILE A 502 9.70 3.85 -1.62
C ILE A 502 8.36 3.49 -1.00
N TYR A 503 8.35 2.99 0.23
CA TYR A 503 7.15 2.84 1.03
C TYR A 503 6.96 4.08 1.89
N LYS A 504 5.81 4.73 1.74
CA LYS A 504 5.36 5.84 2.57
C LYS A 504 4.24 5.35 3.49
N SER A 505 4.40 5.53 4.79
CA SER A 505 3.31 5.34 5.75
C SER A 505 2.95 6.68 6.38
N VAL A 506 1.65 6.98 6.44
CA VAL A 506 1.09 8.09 7.24
C VAL A 506 0.26 7.59 8.43
N GLY A 507 -0.06 6.29 8.42
CA GLY A 507 -0.70 5.56 9.50
C GLY A 507 -2.18 5.32 9.24
N LEU A 508 -2.51 4.10 8.81
CA LEU A 508 -3.88 3.63 8.63
C LEU A 508 -4.46 3.06 9.94
N GLY A 509 -5.63 3.53 10.38
CA GLY A 509 -6.29 3.09 11.62
C GLY A 509 -6.64 1.60 11.64
N LEU A 510 -6.90 1.01 10.48
CA LEU A 510 -7.11 -0.43 10.28
C LEU A 510 -5.97 -1.27 10.86
N MET A 511 -4.73 -0.77 10.82
CA MET A 511 -3.56 -1.49 11.34
C MET A 511 -3.60 -1.55 12.87
N ASP A 512 -4.03 -0.46 13.53
CA ASP A 512 -4.18 -0.41 14.98
C ASP A 512 -5.33 -1.32 15.45
N LEU A 513 -6.46 -1.33 14.72
CA LEU A 513 -7.59 -2.23 14.96
C LEU A 513 -7.21 -3.70 14.79
N THR A 514 -6.65 -4.08 13.64
CA THR A 514 -6.35 -5.48 13.29
C THR A 514 -5.31 -6.08 14.23
N VAL A 515 -4.18 -5.38 14.41
CA VAL A 515 -3.08 -5.89 15.26
C VAL A 515 -3.47 -5.82 16.74
N GLY A 516 -4.21 -4.80 17.15
CA GLY A 516 -4.69 -4.69 18.54
C GLY A 516 -5.66 -5.82 18.93
N LEU A 517 -6.59 -6.20 18.04
CA LEU A 517 -7.48 -7.35 18.27
C LEU A 517 -6.69 -8.67 18.38
N HIS A 518 -5.65 -8.84 17.56
CA HIS A 518 -4.76 -10.00 17.68
C HIS A 518 -3.97 -9.98 19.00
N VAL A 519 -3.42 -8.82 19.41
CA VAL A 519 -2.71 -8.67 20.69
C VAL A 519 -3.61 -8.99 21.90
N ILE A 520 -4.89 -8.60 21.91
CA ILE A 520 -5.84 -9.00 22.98
C ILE A 520 -5.93 -10.53 23.09
N LYS A 521 -6.16 -11.23 21.99
CA LYS A 521 -6.27 -12.70 21.97
C LYS A 521 -4.98 -13.36 22.44
N TYR A 522 -3.86 -12.93 21.87
CA TYR A 522 -2.52 -13.43 22.16
C TYR A 522 -2.11 -13.22 23.63
N ALA A 523 -2.55 -12.10 24.25
CA ALA A 523 -2.37 -11.81 25.66
C ALA A 523 -3.23 -12.72 26.56
N ALA A 524 -4.51 -12.91 26.20
CA ALA A 524 -5.45 -13.76 26.94
C ALA A 524 -4.99 -15.24 26.97
N GLU A 525 -4.52 -15.77 25.85
CA GLU A 525 -3.89 -17.11 25.74
C GLU A 525 -2.70 -17.31 26.70
N ARG A 526 -2.03 -16.22 27.09
CA ARG A 526 -0.82 -16.22 27.91
C ARG A 526 -1.06 -15.72 29.34
N GLY A 527 -2.32 -15.41 29.69
CA GLY A 527 -2.68 -14.87 31.01
C GLY A 527 -2.03 -13.51 31.31
N ILE A 528 -1.77 -12.69 30.29
CA ILE A 528 -1.16 -11.36 30.40
C ILE A 528 -2.25 -10.30 30.20
N GLY A 529 -2.18 -9.21 30.98
CA GLY A 529 -3.18 -8.14 30.97
C GLY A 529 -4.16 -8.20 32.12
N SER A 530 -4.72 -7.04 32.45
CA SER A 530 -5.78 -6.92 33.44
C SER A 530 -7.14 -7.23 32.81
N GLN A 531 -7.93 -8.08 33.45
CA GLN A 531 -9.28 -8.44 33.02
C GLN A 531 -10.31 -7.75 33.93
N ILE A 532 -11.21 -6.95 33.34
CA ILE A 532 -12.26 -6.23 34.06
C ILE A 532 -13.60 -6.87 33.72
N GLU A 533 -14.12 -7.66 34.66
CA GLU A 533 -15.44 -8.30 34.54
C GLU A 533 -16.58 -7.30 34.72
N GLY A 534 -17.68 -7.50 33.98
CA GLY A 534 -18.90 -6.71 34.13
C GLY A 534 -18.86 -5.31 33.49
N PHE A 535 -17.82 -5.03 32.70
CA PHE A 535 -17.77 -3.91 31.75
C PHE A 535 -18.68 -4.17 30.53
#